data_AF-A0A3M6TGQ3-F1
#
_entry.id   AF-A0A3M6TGQ3-F1
#
_cell.length_a   1.000
_cell.length_b   1.000
_cell.length_c   1.000
_cell.angle_alpha   90.00
_cell.angle_beta   90.00
_cell.angle_gamma   90.00
#
_symmetry.space_group_name_H-M   'P 1'
#
loop_
_entity.id
_entity.type
_entity.pdbx_description
1 polymer ?
#
loop_
_entity_poly.entity_id
_entity_poly.type
_entity_poly.pdbx_seq_one_letter_code
_entity_poly.pdbx_strand_id
1 'polypeptide(L)'
;MADGDADYSPKLAENLLEIFQSDRFVTECFKERNLKISQALCLLWHDQSTGDVPGRKASAPHFGNISAAVIIDLYVLGKVSFEDAQASCLGVKYKEMVLQVKDFTPTDSYLDNCMFNQILERTRKHPDKPRSVSKWILKGSNYHKPSCVSATFDSLVDLGLMKKEPRLLGTSVRYPVINAVPQNELVKEIQMIALAGHAVDGFTWTLLKLARFSDSLYLGGAPMLKHLFHKKEYEQAKKNIEKLVETKKENAKKRGWKKDKDLEFYNLCEIEQ
;
A
#
# COMPACT_ATOMS: atom_id res chain seq x y z
N MET A 1 12.80 -0.31 -21.84
CA MET A 1 13.37 0.78 -21.05
C MET A 1 12.65 0.74 -19.72
N ALA A 2 13.32 0.32 -18.66
CA ALA A 2 12.76 0.34 -17.31
C ALA A 2 12.52 1.81 -16.96
N ASP A 3 11.34 2.15 -16.43
CA ASP A 3 11.13 3.44 -15.78
C ASP A 3 12.33 3.64 -14.82
N GLY A 4 13.07 4.73 -15.01
CA GLY A 4 14.21 5.06 -14.15
C GLY A 4 13.78 4.96 -12.69
N ASP A 5 14.71 4.58 -11.80
CA ASP A 5 14.56 4.25 -10.38
C ASP A 5 13.90 5.36 -9.53
N ALA A 6 12.67 5.75 -9.87
CA ALA A 6 11.91 6.77 -9.21
C ALA A 6 11.48 6.22 -7.85
N ASP A 7 11.96 6.84 -6.79
CA ASP A 7 11.51 6.52 -5.44
C ASP A 7 10.08 7.06 -5.22
N TYR A 8 9.10 6.16 -5.29
CA TYR A 8 7.69 6.48 -5.02
C TYR A 8 7.35 6.51 -3.53
N SER A 9 8.29 6.16 -2.64
CA SER A 9 8.03 6.05 -1.21
C SER A 9 7.56 7.34 -0.53
N PRO A 10 8.00 8.56 -0.93
CA PRO A 10 7.46 9.80 -0.35
C PRO A 10 5.98 9.99 -0.70
N LYS A 11 5.60 9.81 -1.97
CA LYS A 11 4.21 9.92 -2.44
C LYS A 11 3.29 8.89 -1.76
N LEU A 12 3.78 7.67 -1.56
CA LEU A 12 3.04 6.63 -0.85
C LEU A 12 2.87 6.97 0.65
N ALA A 13 3.88 7.58 1.28
CA ALA A 13 3.77 8.04 2.67
C ALA A 13 2.78 9.22 2.80
N GLU A 14 2.73 10.13 1.84
CA GLU A 14 1.71 11.19 1.77
C GLU A 14 0.30 10.60 1.62
N ASN A 15 0.11 9.61 0.74
CA ASN A 15 -1.17 8.93 0.59
C ASN A 15 -1.59 8.20 1.87
N LEU A 16 -0.65 7.60 2.60
CA LEU A 16 -0.91 7.03 3.94
C LEU A 16 -1.34 8.10 4.94
N LEU A 17 -0.66 9.25 4.97
CA LEU A 17 -1.06 10.37 5.83
C LEU A 17 -2.50 10.80 5.54
N GLU A 18 -2.87 10.92 4.26
CA GLU A 18 -4.25 11.25 3.89
C GLU A 18 -5.26 10.18 4.32
N ILE A 19 -4.89 8.89 4.25
CA ILE A 19 -5.72 7.79 4.76
C ILE A 19 -5.94 7.96 6.25
N PHE A 20 -4.86 8.08 7.04
CA PHE A 20 -4.95 8.17 8.50
C PHE A 20 -5.65 9.45 9.00
N GLN A 21 -5.65 10.52 8.20
CA GLN A 21 -6.36 11.77 8.53
C GLN A 21 -7.82 11.78 8.07
N SER A 22 -8.27 10.79 7.30
CA SER A 22 -9.64 10.73 6.82
C SER A 22 -10.59 10.22 7.91
N ASP A 23 -11.76 10.85 8.00
CA ASP A 23 -12.91 10.39 8.78
C ASP A 23 -13.44 9.01 8.33
N ARG A 24 -13.11 8.58 7.12
CA ARG A 24 -13.45 7.26 6.59
C ARG A 24 -12.52 6.16 7.10
N PHE A 25 -11.34 6.49 7.61
CA PHE A 25 -10.44 5.49 8.17
C PHE A 25 -10.87 5.11 9.59
N VAL A 26 -11.69 4.06 9.68
CA VAL A 26 -12.23 3.53 10.93
C VAL A 26 -11.60 2.17 11.21
N THR A 27 -10.81 2.05 12.28
CA THR A 27 -10.03 0.84 12.58
C THR A 27 -10.88 -0.40 12.83
N GLU A 28 -12.11 -0.22 13.31
CA GLU A 28 -13.07 -1.27 13.61
C GLU A 28 -13.47 -2.02 12.33
N CYS A 29 -13.66 -1.30 11.21
CA CYS A 29 -13.96 -1.90 9.91
C CYS A 29 -12.90 -2.89 9.44
N PHE A 30 -11.64 -2.77 9.92
CA PHE A 30 -10.57 -3.70 9.57
C PHE A 30 -10.61 -4.96 10.43
N LYS A 31 -11.04 -4.85 11.68
CA LYS A 31 -11.13 -5.97 12.63
C LYS A 31 -12.27 -6.92 12.29
N GLU A 32 -13.31 -6.41 11.62
CA GLU A 32 -14.47 -7.18 11.14
C GLU A 32 -14.19 -7.99 9.87
N ARG A 33 -13.05 -7.76 9.21
CA ARG A 33 -12.69 -8.45 7.95
C ARG A 33 -11.84 -9.68 8.23
N ASN A 34 -12.10 -10.74 7.46
CA ASN A 34 -11.33 -11.98 7.51
C ASN A 34 -9.93 -11.86 6.90
N LEU A 35 -9.71 -10.86 6.04
CA LEU A 35 -8.44 -10.59 5.40
C LEU A 35 -7.85 -9.28 5.92
N LYS A 36 -6.55 -9.28 6.13
CA LYS A 36 -5.78 -8.05 6.34
C LYS A 36 -5.78 -7.19 5.07
N ILE A 37 -5.59 -5.88 5.18
CA ILE A 37 -5.67 -5.01 3.99
C ILE A 37 -4.55 -5.29 3.00
N SER A 38 -3.36 -5.66 3.47
CA SER A 38 -2.26 -6.10 2.58
C SER A 38 -2.61 -7.37 1.82
N GLN A 39 -3.26 -8.35 2.46
CA GLN A 39 -3.76 -9.57 1.81
C GLN A 39 -4.82 -9.25 0.75
N ALA A 40 -5.82 -8.43 1.09
CA ALA A 40 -6.85 -8.00 0.17
C ALA A 40 -6.27 -7.28 -1.05
N LEU A 41 -5.28 -6.40 -0.84
CA LEU A 41 -4.60 -5.70 -1.92
C LEU A 41 -3.78 -6.64 -2.82
N CYS A 42 -3.15 -7.67 -2.26
CA CYS A 42 -2.52 -8.75 -3.03
C CYS A 42 -3.54 -9.52 -3.88
N LEU A 43 -4.73 -9.82 -3.35
CA LEU A 43 -5.80 -10.44 -4.12
C LEU A 43 -6.31 -9.55 -5.25
N LEU A 44 -6.38 -8.23 -5.05
CA LEU A 44 -6.73 -7.30 -6.13
C LEU A 44 -5.67 -7.20 -7.21
N TRP A 45 -4.41 -7.47 -6.91
CA TRP A 45 -3.33 -7.43 -7.89
C TRP A 45 -3.20 -8.76 -8.66
N HIS A 46 -3.64 -9.86 -8.05
CA HIS A 46 -3.50 -11.21 -8.56
C HIS A 46 -4.48 -11.56 -9.70
N ASP A 47 -3.96 -12.11 -10.80
CA ASP A 47 -4.79 -12.67 -11.86
C ASP A 47 -5.24 -14.09 -11.50
N GLN A 48 -6.49 -14.19 -11.08
CA GLN A 48 -7.14 -15.44 -10.69
C GLN A 48 -7.12 -16.53 -11.77
N SER A 49 -7.12 -16.17 -13.06
CA SER A 49 -7.19 -17.13 -14.16
C SER A 49 -5.84 -17.79 -14.46
N THR A 50 -4.75 -17.04 -14.33
CA THR A 50 -3.40 -17.49 -14.69
C THR A 50 -2.56 -17.87 -13.47
N GLY A 51 -2.92 -17.40 -12.29
CA GLY A 51 -2.08 -17.46 -11.10
C GLY A 51 -0.96 -16.41 -11.11
N ASP A 52 -0.93 -15.52 -12.10
CA ASP A 52 0.16 -14.56 -12.25
C ASP A 52 -0.07 -13.29 -11.42
N VAL A 53 1.02 -12.59 -11.14
CA VAL A 53 1.00 -11.26 -10.52
C VAL A 53 1.58 -10.27 -11.52
N PRO A 54 0.74 -9.62 -12.35
CA PRO A 54 1.19 -8.79 -13.47
C PRO A 54 2.12 -7.66 -13.03
N GLY A 55 3.23 -7.44 -13.74
CA GLY A 55 4.17 -6.38 -13.39
C GLY A 55 5.00 -6.61 -12.12
N ARG A 56 4.92 -7.79 -11.47
CA ARG A 56 5.71 -8.12 -10.26
C ARG A 56 7.22 -7.96 -10.44
N LYS A 57 7.75 -8.12 -11.65
CA LYS A 57 9.19 -7.97 -11.92
C LYS A 57 9.64 -6.51 -12.11
N ALA A 58 8.70 -5.56 -12.23
CA ALA A 58 9.03 -4.19 -12.66
C ALA A 58 8.10 -3.10 -12.09
N SER A 59 7.31 -3.39 -11.04
CA SER A 59 6.38 -2.40 -10.48
C SER A 59 6.79 -1.95 -9.07
N ALA A 60 7.76 -1.03 -9.00
CA ALA A 60 8.12 -0.36 -7.75
C ALA A 60 6.91 0.28 -7.03
N PRO A 61 5.93 0.92 -7.74
CA PRO A 61 4.73 1.44 -7.10
C PRO A 61 3.89 0.36 -6.40
N HIS A 62 3.63 -0.78 -7.05
CA HIS A 62 2.82 -1.85 -6.43
C HIS A 62 3.51 -2.42 -5.18
N PHE A 63 4.84 -2.58 -5.19
CA PHE A 63 5.60 -3.07 -4.04
C PHE A 63 5.55 -2.10 -2.86
N GLY A 64 5.70 -0.80 -3.14
CA GLY A 64 5.55 0.23 -2.12
C GLY A 64 4.13 0.31 -1.58
N ASN A 65 3.13 0.11 -2.42
CA ASN A 65 1.73 0.12 -2.01
C ASN A 65 1.38 -1.05 -1.09
N ILE A 66 1.91 -2.25 -1.36
CA ILE A 66 1.75 -3.40 -0.46
C ILE A 66 2.50 -3.16 0.86
N SER A 67 3.68 -2.54 0.82
CA SER A 67 4.42 -2.15 2.03
C SER A 67 3.65 -1.13 2.88
N ALA A 68 2.99 -0.17 2.22
CA ALA A 68 2.09 0.78 2.86
C ALA A 68 0.88 0.07 3.51
N ALA A 69 0.28 -0.90 2.82
CA ALA A 69 -0.79 -1.72 3.38
C ALA A 69 -0.36 -2.53 4.62
N VAL A 70 0.86 -3.09 4.63
CA VAL A 70 1.44 -3.76 5.81
C VAL A 70 1.59 -2.79 6.99
N ILE A 71 1.99 -1.54 6.74
CA ILE A 71 2.08 -0.51 7.78
C ILE A 71 0.69 -0.19 8.37
N ILE A 72 -0.36 -0.15 7.54
CA ILE A 72 -1.75 -0.02 8.02
C ILE A 72 -2.14 -1.21 8.88
N ASP A 73 -1.86 -2.45 8.46
CA ASP A 73 -2.16 -3.64 9.25
C ASP A 73 -1.49 -3.62 10.63
N LEU A 74 -0.22 -3.18 10.70
CA LEU A 74 0.50 -2.98 11.97
C LEU A 74 -0.12 -1.89 12.83
N TYR A 75 -0.59 -0.79 12.22
CA TYR A 75 -1.26 0.29 12.93
C TYR A 75 -2.60 -0.18 13.52
N VAL A 76 -3.42 -0.87 12.72
CA VAL A 76 -4.72 -1.44 13.14
C VAL A 76 -4.56 -2.43 14.29
N LEU A 77 -3.50 -3.23 14.27
CA LEU A 77 -3.14 -4.13 15.38
C LEU A 77 -2.61 -3.42 16.63
N GLY A 78 -2.45 -2.09 16.58
CA GLY A 78 -1.93 -1.30 17.69
C GLY A 78 -0.43 -1.48 17.94
N LYS A 79 0.30 -2.09 17.00
CA LYS A 79 1.75 -2.34 17.12
C LYS A 79 2.58 -1.08 16.92
N VAL A 80 2.08 -0.17 16.08
CA VAL A 80 2.77 1.07 15.72
C VAL A 80 1.85 2.28 15.81
N SER A 81 2.44 3.46 15.97
CA SER A 81 1.79 4.78 15.81
C SER A 81 2.65 5.68 14.94
N PHE A 82 2.10 6.86 14.61
CA PHE A 82 2.78 7.87 13.82
C PHE A 82 2.86 9.18 14.56
N GLU A 83 3.96 9.89 14.34
CA GLU A 83 4.20 11.24 14.85
C GLU A 83 4.78 12.11 13.74
N ASP A 84 4.57 13.42 13.86
CA ASP A 84 5.26 14.40 13.01
C ASP A 84 6.67 14.62 13.56
N ALA A 85 7.68 14.45 12.70
CA ALA A 85 9.05 14.84 12.99
C ALA A 85 9.50 15.97 12.07
N GLN A 86 10.35 16.85 12.59
CA GLN A 86 11.04 17.84 11.77
C GLN A 86 12.28 17.18 11.14
N ALA A 87 12.37 17.24 9.83
CA ALA A 87 13.54 16.81 9.06
C ALA A 87 14.16 17.99 8.32
N SER A 88 15.38 17.78 7.83
CA SER A 88 16.05 18.74 6.95
C SER A 88 16.93 18.04 5.93
N CYS A 89 16.89 18.52 4.68
CA CYS A 89 17.78 18.09 3.60
C CYS A 89 18.29 19.33 2.86
N LEU A 90 19.59 19.43 2.61
CA LEU A 90 20.23 20.57 1.92
C LEU A 90 19.82 21.95 2.50
N GLY A 91 19.66 22.04 3.82
CA GLY A 91 19.25 23.27 4.51
C GLY A 91 17.75 23.57 4.48
N VAL A 92 16.94 22.83 3.72
CA VAL A 92 15.48 22.97 3.70
C VAL A 92 14.87 22.12 4.81
N LYS A 93 14.08 22.75 5.68
CA LYS A 93 13.35 22.07 6.75
C LYS A 93 11.96 21.66 6.27
N TYR A 94 11.58 20.43 6.53
CA TYR A 94 10.25 19.89 6.20
C TYR A 94 9.74 18.98 7.32
N LYS A 95 8.43 18.72 7.34
CA LYS A 95 7.83 17.74 8.25
C LYS A 95 7.77 16.38 7.57
N GLU A 96 8.05 15.32 8.31
CA GLU A 96 7.86 13.95 7.85
C GLU A 96 7.11 13.13 8.90
N MET A 97 6.28 12.19 8.43
CA MET A 97 5.65 11.20 9.29
C MET A 97 6.68 10.14 9.68
N VAL A 98 6.90 9.95 10.98
CA VAL A 98 7.77 8.90 11.53
C VAL A 98 6.96 7.82 12.22
N LEU A 99 7.47 6.59 12.15
CA LEU A 99 6.85 5.42 12.77
C LEU A 99 7.43 5.18 14.16
N GLN A 100 6.54 5.06 15.16
CA GLN A 100 6.86 4.68 16.54
C GLN A 100 6.32 3.29 16.86
N VAL A 101 7.06 2.51 17.64
CA VAL A 101 6.61 1.20 18.13
C VAL A 101 5.84 1.41 19.43
N LYS A 102 4.59 0.95 19.49
CA LYS A 102 3.75 1.00 20.70
C LYS A 102 3.87 -0.29 21.52
N ASP A 103 3.98 -1.41 20.83
CA ASP A 103 4.01 -2.74 21.42
C ASP A 103 5.14 -3.54 20.76
N PHE A 104 6.06 -4.06 21.56
CA PHE A 104 7.24 -4.79 21.09
C PHE A 104 7.02 -6.30 20.99
N THR A 105 5.86 -6.80 21.39
CA THR A 105 5.52 -8.22 21.27
C THR A 105 5.28 -8.60 19.81
N PRO A 106 5.66 -9.82 19.38
CA PRO A 106 5.39 -10.30 18.02
C PRO A 106 3.93 -10.16 17.61
N THR A 107 3.68 -10.10 16.30
CA THR A 107 2.31 -10.18 15.79
C THR A 107 1.80 -11.62 15.68
N ASP A 108 2.71 -12.60 15.78
CA ASP A 108 2.46 -14.02 15.56
C ASP A 108 1.79 -14.27 14.19
N SER A 109 2.22 -13.49 13.20
CA SER A 109 1.65 -13.47 11.86
C SER A 109 2.71 -13.18 10.81
N TYR A 110 2.35 -13.30 9.54
CA TYR A 110 3.23 -12.99 8.41
C TYR A 110 3.79 -11.56 8.43
N LEU A 111 3.15 -10.62 9.16
CA LEU A 111 3.60 -9.23 9.30
C LEU A 111 4.98 -9.12 9.99
N ASP A 112 5.32 -10.08 10.86
CA ASP A 112 6.64 -10.18 11.50
C ASP A 112 7.74 -10.32 10.46
N ASN A 113 7.50 -11.19 9.48
CA ASN A 113 8.41 -11.46 8.36
C ASN A 113 8.36 -10.37 7.29
N CYS A 114 7.20 -9.73 7.08
CA CYS A 114 7.08 -8.61 6.13
C CYS A 114 7.98 -7.43 6.51
N MET A 115 7.83 -6.92 7.73
CA MET A 115 8.50 -5.68 8.14
C MET A 115 8.69 -5.53 9.64
N PHE A 116 7.82 -6.11 10.48
CA PHE A 116 7.77 -5.75 11.88
C PHE A 116 9.02 -6.16 12.68
N ASN A 117 9.59 -7.33 12.44
CA ASN A 117 10.87 -7.72 13.05
C ASN A 117 11.99 -6.71 12.76
N GLN A 118 12.01 -6.15 11.55
CA GLN A 118 13.00 -5.14 11.14
C GLN A 118 12.75 -3.78 11.80
N ILE A 119 11.48 -3.42 12.00
CA ILE A 119 11.09 -2.24 12.77
C ILE A 119 11.59 -2.38 14.20
N LEU A 120 11.27 -3.49 14.87
CA LEU A 120 11.68 -3.75 16.25
C LEU A 120 13.20 -3.74 16.41
N GLU A 121 13.93 -4.41 15.51
CA GLU A 121 15.40 -4.43 15.52
C GLU A 121 15.98 -3.01 15.39
N ARG A 122 15.46 -2.21 14.46
CA ARG A 122 15.95 -0.85 14.22
C ARG A 122 15.63 0.09 15.38
N THR A 123 14.47 -0.05 15.99
CA THR A 123 14.05 0.74 17.16
C THR A 123 14.90 0.38 18.38
N ARG A 124 15.16 -0.91 18.64
CA ARG A 124 16.04 -1.34 19.74
C ARG A 124 17.48 -0.84 19.58
N LYS A 125 18.02 -0.87 18.36
CA LYS A 125 19.39 -0.39 18.07
C LYS A 125 19.54 1.13 18.17
N HIS A 126 18.46 1.87 17.96
CA HIS A 126 18.51 3.33 17.89
C HIS A 126 17.17 3.93 18.37
N PRO A 127 16.87 3.86 19.68
CA PRO A 127 15.57 4.25 20.23
C PRO A 127 15.23 5.72 19.96
N ASP A 128 16.21 6.61 20.02
CA ASP A 128 16.02 8.06 19.85
C ASP A 128 16.02 8.53 18.39
N LYS A 129 16.06 7.60 17.44
CA LYS A 129 16.14 7.89 16.00
C LYS A 129 15.03 7.14 15.25
N PRO A 130 13.76 7.53 15.45
CA PRO A 130 12.65 6.96 14.72
C PRO A 130 12.86 7.18 13.22
N ARG A 131 12.34 6.26 12.43
CA ARG A 131 12.52 6.26 10.97
C ARG A 131 11.23 6.68 10.30
N SER A 132 11.35 7.52 9.27
CA SER A 132 10.22 7.97 8.47
C SER A 132 9.48 6.83 7.79
N VAL A 133 8.17 7.02 7.61
CA VAL A 133 7.29 6.05 6.93
C VAL A 133 7.75 5.81 5.49
N SER A 134 8.17 6.86 4.77
CA SER A 134 8.73 6.73 3.41
C SER A 134 9.93 5.79 3.38
N LYS A 135 10.89 5.93 4.32
CA LYS A 135 12.05 5.03 4.41
C LYS A 135 11.65 3.57 4.72
N TRP A 136 10.57 3.35 5.47
CA TRP A 136 10.04 2.01 5.71
C TRP A 136 9.40 1.41 4.45
N ILE A 137 8.60 2.21 3.73
CA ILE A 137 8.03 1.81 2.45
C ILE A 137 9.14 1.46 1.45
N LEU A 138 10.13 2.34 1.26
CA LEU A 138 11.27 2.09 0.36
C LEU A 138 11.98 0.77 0.70
N LYS A 139 12.21 0.51 1.98
CA LYS A 139 12.85 -0.74 2.44
C LYS A 139 11.99 -1.96 2.14
N GLY A 140 10.67 -1.88 2.38
CA GLY A 140 9.72 -2.95 2.09
C GLY A 140 9.53 -3.24 0.59
N SER A 141 9.76 -2.22 -0.24
CA SER A 141 9.65 -2.32 -1.70
C SER A 141 10.81 -3.07 -2.38
N ASN A 142 11.91 -3.34 -1.67
CA ASN A 142 13.09 -3.95 -2.28
C ASN A 142 12.81 -5.41 -2.68
N TYR A 143 12.90 -5.69 -3.98
CA TYR A 143 12.58 -7.00 -4.56
C TYR A 143 13.65 -8.08 -4.29
N HIS A 144 14.87 -7.69 -3.90
CA HIS A 144 16.02 -8.60 -3.76
C HIS A 144 16.05 -9.41 -2.44
N LYS A 145 15.10 -9.19 -1.54
CA LYS A 145 14.95 -9.90 -0.25
C LYS A 145 13.49 -10.37 -0.15
N PRO A 146 13.10 -11.28 0.78
CA PRO A 146 11.68 -11.55 0.96
C PRO A 146 10.95 -10.24 1.24
N SER A 147 10.24 -9.77 0.22
CA SER A 147 9.58 -8.47 0.21
C SER A 147 8.25 -8.60 0.95
N CYS A 148 7.69 -7.47 1.37
CA CYS A 148 6.32 -7.43 1.91
C CYS A 148 5.35 -8.14 0.96
N VAL A 149 5.54 -8.00 -0.36
CA VAL A 149 4.75 -8.69 -1.39
C VAL A 149 4.85 -10.21 -1.26
N SER A 150 6.06 -10.75 -1.22
CA SER A 150 6.25 -12.21 -1.22
C SER A 150 5.74 -12.85 0.08
N ALA A 151 6.01 -12.23 1.23
CA ALA A 151 5.51 -12.71 2.52
C ALA A 151 3.97 -12.60 2.62
N THR A 152 3.37 -11.55 2.03
CA THR A 152 1.90 -11.42 2.00
C THR A 152 1.26 -12.48 1.10
N PHE A 153 1.82 -12.76 -0.08
CA PHE A 153 1.32 -13.87 -0.91
C PHE A 153 1.51 -15.23 -0.25
N ASP A 154 2.64 -15.47 0.41
CA ASP A 154 2.87 -16.71 1.16
C ASP A 154 1.82 -16.87 2.28
N SER A 155 1.39 -15.78 2.93
CA SER A 155 0.29 -15.84 3.89
C SER A 155 -1.06 -16.24 3.28
N LEU A 156 -1.33 -15.89 2.02
CA LEU A 156 -2.53 -16.33 1.31
C LEU A 156 -2.46 -17.83 0.96
N VAL A 157 -1.25 -18.35 0.76
CA VAL A 157 -1.00 -19.79 0.60
C VAL A 157 -1.23 -20.53 1.92
N ASP A 158 -0.74 -19.98 3.03
CA ASP A 158 -0.94 -20.55 4.37
C ASP A 158 -2.43 -20.58 4.78
N LEU A 159 -3.22 -19.60 4.32
CA LEU A 159 -4.68 -19.59 4.48
C LEU A 159 -5.42 -20.59 3.56
N GLY A 160 -4.70 -21.33 2.71
CA GLY A 160 -5.29 -22.29 1.77
C GLY A 160 -6.05 -21.64 0.61
N LEU A 161 -5.83 -20.34 0.35
CA LEU A 161 -6.49 -19.64 -0.76
C LEU A 161 -5.79 -19.91 -2.10
N MET A 162 -4.49 -20.18 -2.07
CA MET A 162 -3.64 -20.29 -3.24
C MET A 162 -2.57 -21.37 -3.04
N LYS A 163 -2.00 -21.88 -4.13
CA LYS A 163 -0.74 -22.65 -4.12
C LYS A 163 0.43 -21.74 -4.45
N LYS A 164 1.64 -22.17 -4.15
CA LYS A 164 2.87 -21.55 -4.63
C LYS A 164 3.55 -22.49 -5.61
N GLU A 165 3.64 -22.10 -6.88
CA GLU A 165 4.24 -22.94 -7.91
C GLU A 165 5.40 -22.21 -8.62
N PRO A 166 6.62 -22.78 -8.61
CA PRO A 166 7.71 -22.24 -9.42
C PRO A 166 7.46 -22.52 -10.92
N ARG A 167 7.75 -21.54 -11.77
CA ARG A 167 7.86 -21.74 -13.23
C ARG A 167 9.27 -22.20 -13.62
N LEU A 168 9.40 -22.70 -14.84
CA LEU A 168 10.64 -23.20 -15.48
C LEU A 168 11.90 -22.42 -15.03
N LEU A 169 12.92 -23.19 -14.62
CA LEU A 169 14.22 -22.72 -14.10
C LEU A 169 14.17 -21.94 -12.77
N GLY A 170 13.05 -21.93 -12.05
CA GLY A 170 12.95 -21.35 -10.70
C GLY A 170 13.01 -19.81 -10.65
N THR A 171 13.00 -19.14 -11.81
CA THR A 171 13.17 -17.69 -11.93
C THR A 171 11.87 -16.88 -11.79
N SER A 172 10.73 -17.55 -11.62
CA SER A 172 9.44 -16.92 -11.34
C SER A 172 8.51 -17.87 -10.60
N VAL A 173 7.57 -17.30 -9.85
CA VAL A 173 6.57 -18.01 -9.04
C VAL A 173 5.19 -17.52 -9.47
N ARG A 174 4.27 -18.47 -9.66
CA ARG A 174 2.83 -18.21 -9.80
C ARG A 174 2.09 -18.67 -8.54
N TYR A 175 0.91 -18.10 -8.31
CA TYR A 175 0.03 -18.41 -7.19
C TYR A 175 -1.34 -18.93 -7.65
N PRO A 176 -1.45 -20.16 -8.17
CA PRO A 176 -2.73 -20.67 -8.65
C PRO A 176 -3.78 -20.70 -7.54
N VAL A 177 -5.01 -20.30 -7.85
CA VAL A 177 -6.09 -20.22 -6.86
C VAL A 177 -6.59 -21.61 -6.48
N ILE A 178 -6.72 -21.86 -5.17
CA ILE A 178 -7.37 -23.03 -4.58
C ILE A 178 -8.81 -22.67 -4.21
N ASN A 179 -8.97 -21.55 -3.49
CA ASN A 179 -10.27 -21.06 -3.03
C ASN A 179 -10.47 -19.62 -3.51
N ALA A 180 -11.31 -19.48 -4.53
CA ALA A 180 -11.66 -18.20 -5.13
C ALA A 180 -12.67 -17.37 -4.34
N VAL A 181 -13.36 -17.95 -3.35
CA VAL A 181 -14.51 -17.31 -2.68
C VAL A 181 -14.14 -15.92 -2.13
N PRO A 182 -13.05 -15.73 -1.35
CA PRO A 182 -12.74 -14.41 -0.81
C PRO A 182 -12.41 -13.38 -1.88
N GLN A 183 -11.72 -13.78 -2.95
CA GLN A 183 -11.40 -12.88 -4.07
C GLN A 183 -12.68 -12.50 -4.84
N ASN A 184 -13.56 -13.46 -5.13
CA ASN A 184 -14.82 -13.21 -5.83
C ASN A 184 -15.75 -12.28 -5.04
N GLU A 185 -15.86 -12.47 -3.72
CA GLU A 185 -16.65 -11.60 -2.84
C GLU A 185 -16.11 -10.17 -2.82
N LEU A 186 -14.79 -10.03 -2.70
CA LEU A 186 -14.12 -8.73 -2.73
C LEU A 186 -14.32 -8.02 -4.09
N VAL A 187 -14.17 -8.73 -5.19
CA VAL A 187 -14.40 -8.19 -6.54
C VAL A 187 -15.85 -7.75 -6.70
N LYS A 188 -16.80 -8.56 -6.26
CA LYS A 188 -18.23 -8.22 -6.32
C LYS A 188 -18.53 -6.98 -5.48
N GLU A 189 -18.00 -6.88 -4.27
CA GLU A 189 -18.15 -5.70 -3.41
C GLU A 189 -17.65 -4.43 -4.13
N ILE A 190 -16.44 -4.49 -4.68
CA ILE A 190 -15.82 -3.37 -5.41
C ILE A 190 -16.64 -2.99 -6.65
N GLN A 191 -17.14 -3.97 -7.40
CA GLN A 191 -17.99 -3.72 -8.57
C GLN A 191 -19.31 -3.03 -8.17
N MET A 192 -19.96 -3.48 -7.10
CA MET A 192 -21.19 -2.85 -6.61
C MET A 192 -20.96 -1.40 -6.14
N ILE A 193 -19.83 -1.12 -5.49
CA ILE A 193 -19.46 0.25 -5.10
C ILE A 193 -19.18 1.10 -6.34
N ALA A 194 -18.34 0.61 -7.24
CA ALA A 194 -17.84 1.38 -8.37
C ALA A 194 -18.89 1.60 -9.48
N LEU A 195 -19.83 0.68 -9.67
CA LEU A 195 -20.83 0.73 -10.75
C LEU A 195 -22.25 1.02 -10.26
N ALA A 196 -22.63 0.50 -9.08
CA ALA A 196 -23.98 0.65 -8.54
C ALA A 196 -24.07 1.68 -7.40
N GLY A 197 -22.96 2.32 -7.01
CA GLY A 197 -22.96 3.37 -5.99
C GLY A 197 -23.28 2.87 -4.59
N HIS A 198 -22.99 1.60 -4.29
CA HIS A 198 -23.14 1.06 -2.94
C HIS A 198 -22.29 1.84 -1.92
N ALA A 199 -22.78 1.87 -0.68
CA ALA A 199 -22.03 2.44 0.43
C ALA A 199 -20.70 1.70 0.62
N VAL A 200 -19.67 2.46 0.98
CA VAL A 200 -18.32 1.94 1.23
C VAL A 200 -17.98 2.09 2.70
N ASP A 201 -17.43 1.06 3.31
CA ASP A 201 -16.91 1.11 4.67
C ASP A 201 -15.45 1.62 4.70
N GLY A 202 -14.88 1.75 5.90
CA GLY A 202 -13.51 2.24 6.04
C GLY A 202 -12.45 1.30 5.45
N PHE A 203 -12.68 -0.01 5.50
CA PHE A 203 -11.74 -1.00 4.98
C PHE A 203 -11.67 -0.92 3.45
N THR A 204 -12.81 -1.02 2.77
CA THR A 204 -12.89 -1.03 1.31
C THR A 204 -12.56 0.35 0.74
N TRP A 205 -12.91 1.44 1.42
CA TRP A 205 -12.46 2.77 1.03
C TRP A 205 -10.94 2.88 1.04
N THR A 206 -10.29 2.41 2.10
CA THR A 206 -8.83 2.42 2.22
C THR A 206 -8.17 1.55 1.15
N LEU A 207 -8.73 0.36 0.90
CA LEU A 207 -8.26 -0.55 -0.13
C LEU A 207 -8.33 0.07 -1.53
N LEU A 208 -9.46 0.68 -1.87
CA LEU A 208 -9.66 1.37 -3.14
C LEU A 208 -8.73 2.58 -3.27
N LYS A 209 -8.50 3.33 -2.19
CA LYS A 209 -7.57 4.46 -2.18
C LYS A 209 -6.15 4.01 -2.48
N LEU A 210 -5.66 2.97 -1.82
CA LEU A 210 -4.35 2.37 -2.09
C LEU A 210 -4.26 1.87 -3.54
N ALA A 211 -5.21 1.06 -4.00
CA ALA A 211 -5.18 0.47 -5.33
C ALA A 211 -5.21 1.55 -6.42
N ARG A 212 -6.13 2.51 -6.32
CA ARG A 212 -6.25 3.60 -7.30
C ARG A 212 -5.01 4.50 -7.31
N PHE A 213 -4.45 4.80 -6.14
CA PHE A 213 -3.22 5.60 -6.04
C PHE A 213 -2.06 4.90 -6.76
N SER A 214 -1.87 3.61 -6.52
CA SER A 214 -0.80 2.87 -7.20
C SER A 214 -1.03 2.78 -8.71
N ASP A 215 -2.27 2.61 -9.15
CA ASP A 215 -2.63 2.63 -10.59
C ASP A 215 -2.38 4.00 -11.24
N SER A 216 -2.35 5.08 -10.46
CA SER A 216 -2.02 6.43 -10.95
C SER A 216 -0.51 6.66 -11.11
N LEU A 217 0.30 5.92 -10.34
CA LEU A 217 1.76 5.98 -10.38
C LEU A 217 2.36 5.01 -11.41
N TYR A 218 1.66 3.91 -11.71
CA TYR A 218 2.16 2.87 -12.60
C TYR A 218 1.88 3.17 -14.08
N LEU A 219 2.95 3.46 -14.83
CA LEU A 219 2.88 3.75 -16.27
C LEU A 219 2.91 2.47 -17.15
N GLY A 220 3.26 1.31 -16.57
CA GLY A 220 3.52 0.05 -17.28
C GLY A 220 2.30 -0.75 -17.77
N GLY A 221 1.10 -0.15 -17.82
CA GLY A 221 -0.05 -0.71 -18.52
C GLY A 221 -0.80 -1.88 -17.86
N ALA A 222 -0.44 -2.27 -16.63
CA ALA A 222 -1.09 -3.32 -15.83
C ALA A 222 -1.62 -2.78 -14.48
N PRO A 223 -2.71 -1.99 -14.48
CA PRO A 223 -3.33 -1.47 -13.27
C PRO A 223 -3.95 -2.62 -12.45
N MET A 224 -3.84 -2.55 -11.13
CA MET A 224 -4.47 -3.47 -10.18
C MET A 224 -5.98 -3.55 -10.41
N LEU A 225 -6.67 -2.43 -10.62
CA LEU A 225 -8.14 -2.44 -10.69
C LEU A 225 -8.70 -2.86 -12.05
N LYS A 226 -7.89 -2.82 -13.12
CA LYS A 226 -8.39 -2.94 -14.50
C LYS A 226 -9.05 -4.27 -14.82
N HIS A 227 -8.49 -5.37 -14.32
CA HIS A 227 -8.98 -6.72 -14.62
C HIS A 227 -10.22 -7.09 -13.80
N LEU A 228 -10.62 -6.25 -12.83
CA LEU A 228 -11.81 -6.46 -12.02
C LEU A 228 -13.11 -6.06 -12.74
N PHE A 229 -13.02 -5.43 -13.91
CA PHE A 229 -14.18 -4.88 -14.63
C PHE A 229 -14.20 -5.36 -16.08
N HIS A 230 -15.38 -5.42 -16.69
CA HIS A 230 -15.43 -5.57 -18.13
C HIS A 230 -14.83 -4.34 -18.82
N LYS A 231 -14.24 -4.54 -20.00
CA LYS A 231 -13.57 -3.47 -20.78
C LYS A 231 -14.44 -2.23 -21.00
N LYS A 232 -15.76 -2.41 -21.14
CA LYS A 232 -16.72 -1.31 -21.35
C LYS A 232 -17.06 -0.55 -20.06
N GLU A 233 -16.89 -1.16 -18.91
CA GLU A 233 -17.25 -0.62 -17.59
C GLU A 233 -16.07 0.07 -16.92
N TYR A 234 -14.84 -0.37 -17.22
CA TYR A 234 -13.64 0.05 -16.50
C TYR A 234 -13.45 1.56 -16.43
N GLU A 235 -13.63 2.30 -17.53
CA GLU A 235 -13.46 3.76 -17.52
C GLU A 235 -14.47 4.48 -16.62
N GLN A 236 -15.70 3.96 -16.53
CA GLN A 236 -16.71 4.50 -15.63
C GLN A 236 -16.38 4.14 -14.18
N ALA A 237 -16.03 2.89 -13.91
CA ALA A 237 -15.63 2.43 -12.59
C ALA A 237 -14.43 3.21 -12.06
N LYS A 238 -13.40 3.42 -12.89
CA LYS A 238 -12.20 4.20 -12.56
C LYS A 238 -12.57 5.62 -12.11
N LYS A 239 -13.40 6.32 -12.88
CA LYS A 239 -13.85 7.69 -12.53
C LYS A 239 -14.64 7.72 -11.23
N ASN A 240 -15.52 6.74 -11.01
CA ASN A 240 -16.31 6.64 -9.80
C ASN A 240 -15.43 6.37 -8.57
N ILE A 241 -14.46 5.47 -8.68
CA ILE A 241 -13.48 5.19 -7.63
C ILE A 241 -12.63 6.41 -7.34
N GLU A 242 -12.12 7.09 -8.38
CA GLU A 242 -11.31 8.31 -8.24
C GLU A 242 -12.07 9.39 -7.46
N LYS A 243 -13.33 9.66 -7.85
CA LYS A 243 -14.22 10.58 -7.11
C LYS A 243 -14.48 10.15 -5.66
N LEU A 244 -14.51 8.85 -5.39
CA LEU A 244 -14.77 8.29 -4.06
C LEU A 244 -13.57 8.43 -3.11
N VAL A 245 -12.36 8.26 -3.62
CA VAL A 245 -11.12 8.19 -2.82
C VAL A 245 -10.34 9.50 -2.78
N GLU A 246 -10.65 10.44 -3.68
CA GLU A 246 -10.14 11.80 -3.63
C GLU A 246 -10.61 12.50 -2.36
N THR A 247 -9.68 12.75 -1.45
CA THR A 247 -9.92 13.63 -0.30
C THR A 247 -9.93 15.06 -0.82
N LYS A 248 -11.12 15.67 -0.92
CA LYS A 248 -11.21 17.08 -1.27
C LYS A 248 -10.41 17.91 -0.25
N LYS A 249 -9.44 18.69 -0.73
CA LYS A 249 -8.69 19.71 0.05
C LYS A 249 -9.59 20.87 0.56
N GLU A 250 -10.89 20.66 0.76
CA GLU A 250 -11.85 21.72 1.08
C GLU A 250 -11.75 22.19 2.56
N ASN A 251 -11.10 21.44 3.46
CA ASN A 251 -10.99 21.80 4.88
C ASN A 251 -9.67 22.48 5.31
N ALA A 252 -8.67 22.60 4.42
CA ALA A 252 -7.42 23.31 4.74
C ALA A 252 -7.60 24.84 4.91
N LYS A 253 -8.75 25.39 4.53
CA LYS A 253 -9.07 26.82 4.73
C LYS A 253 -9.71 27.16 6.07
N LYS A 254 -10.13 26.17 6.89
CA LYS A 254 -10.81 26.43 8.18
C LYS A 254 -9.94 26.26 9.43
N ARG A 255 -8.67 25.88 9.28
CA ARG A 255 -7.67 25.96 10.35
C ARG A 255 -6.45 26.67 9.77
N GLY A 256 -6.15 27.86 10.27
CA GLY A 256 -5.25 28.82 9.64
C GLY A 256 -3.89 28.22 9.26
N TRP A 257 -3.75 27.86 7.98
CA TRP A 257 -2.46 27.66 7.34
C TRP A 257 -2.17 28.90 6.51
N LYS A 258 -1.31 29.77 7.05
CA LYS A 258 -0.61 30.76 6.24
C LYS A 258 0.21 29.97 5.21
N LYS A 259 -0.19 30.09 3.94
CA LYS A 259 0.65 29.75 2.79
C LYS A 259 1.88 30.64 2.83
N ASP A 260 2.95 30.17 3.45
CA ASP A 260 4.29 30.64 3.11
C ASP A 260 4.87 29.64 2.11
N LYS A 261 4.83 30.06 0.85
CA LYS A 261 5.49 29.53 -0.36
C LYS A 261 6.32 28.24 -0.17
N ASP A 262 5.64 27.10 -0.18
CA ASP A 262 6.27 25.82 -0.50
C ASP A 262 6.51 25.76 -2.01
N LEU A 263 7.78 25.94 -2.39
CA LEU A 263 8.28 25.65 -3.73
C LEU A 263 8.27 24.14 -3.92
N GLU A 264 7.57 23.71 -4.97
CA GLU A 264 7.56 22.34 -5.49
C GLU A 264 9.00 21.89 -5.79
N PHE A 265 9.51 20.92 -5.03
CA PHE A 265 10.73 20.19 -5.39
C PHE A 265 10.35 18.79 -5.87
N TYR A 266 10.05 18.68 -7.15
CA TYR A 266 10.20 17.42 -7.89
C TYR A 266 11.52 17.49 -8.67
N ASN A 267 12.30 16.40 -8.59
CA ASN A 267 13.57 16.13 -9.28
C ASN A 267 14.85 16.81 -8.74
N LEU A 268 15.38 16.27 -7.64
CA LEU A 268 16.83 16.34 -7.33
C LEU A 268 17.40 14.93 -7.10
N CYS A 269 17.22 14.05 -8.09
CA CYS A 269 17.97 12.79 -8.19
C CYS A 269 18.58 12.65 -9.59
N GLU A 270 19.30 13.68 -10.04
CA GLU A 270 20.31 13.58 -11.09
C GLU A 270 21.37 14.67 -10.84
N ILE A 271 22.14 14.55 -9.76
CA ILE A 271 23.45 15.23 -9.68
C ILE A 271 24.45 14.26 -9.05
N GLU A 272 25.57 14.12 -9.77
CA GLU A 272 26.82 13.39 -9.51
C GLU A 272 26.83 11.92 -9.97
N GLN A 273 27.56 11.53 -11.03
CA GLN A 273 28.78 12.07 -11.67
C GLN A 273 28.74 11.96 -13.20
#